data_AF-X0XPJ3-F1
#
_entry.id   AF-X0XPJ3-F1
#
_cell.length_a   1.000
_cell.length_b   1.000
_cell.length_c   1.000
_cell.angle_alpha   90.00
_cell.angle_beta   90.00
_cell.angle_gamma   90.00
#
_symmetry.space_group_name_H-M   'P 1'
#
loop_
_entity.id
_entity.type
_entity.pdbx_description
1 polymer ?
#
loop_
_entity_poly.entity_id
_entity_poly.type
_entity_poly.pdbx_seq_one_letter_code
_entity_poly.pdbx_strand_id
1 'polypeptide(L)'
;LAEYLIVSLGTMATHLGWTDTSDEILLTVEDTLEVLGLALEADSTDPVALKAVARYIAWVNVCNNLSMDYDYKSDKESFSRSQMFKHAKEMLATSMTEALPWLSTAQIEIGEFTFVEDPYIETELTEFEL
;
A
#
# COMPACT_ATOMS: atom_id res chain seq x y z
N LEU A 1 -10.26 7.90 -14.09
CA LEU A 1 -9.60 6.84 -13.30
C LEU A 1 -10.60 5.92 -12.58
N ALA A 2 -11.73 6.46 -12.11
CA ALA A 2 -12.78 5.73 -11.41
C ALA A 2 -13.30 4.46 -12.13
N GLU A 3 -13.68 4.56 -13.41
CA GLU A 3 -14.14 3.40 -14.20
C GLU A 3 -13.07 2.29 -14.24
N TYR A 4 -11.81 2.67 -14.40
CA TYR A 4 -10.69 1.74 -14.40
C TYR A 4 -10.55 1.00 -13.05
N LEU A 5 -10.77 1.69 -11.94
CA LEU A 5 -10.74 1.07 -10.60
C LEU A 5 -11.85 0.05 -10.42
N ILE A 6 -13.07 0.36 -10.87
CA ILE A 6 -14.19 -0.59 -10.83
C ILE A 6 -13.88 -1.84 -11.65
N VAL A 7 -13.35 -1.68 -12.86
CA VAL A 7 -12.94 -2.81 -13.70
C VAL A 7 -11.81 -3.60 -13.03
N SER A 8 -10.85 -2.93 -12.41
CA SER A 8 -9.71 -3.57 -11.74
C SER A 8 -10.10 -4.33 -10.48
N LEU A 9 -11.09 -3.87 -9.73
CA LEU A 9 -11.61 -4.55 -8.55
C LEU A 9 -12.54 -5.72 -8.94
N GLY A 10 -13.12 -5.67 -10.14
CA GLY A 10 -13.94 -6.74 -10.69
C GLY A 10 -15.11 -7.08 -9.78
N THR A 11 -15.27 -8.37 -9.46
CA THR A 11 -16.37 -8.85 -8.59
C THR A 11 -16.31 -8.27 -7.18
N MET A 12 -15.14 -7.83 -6.70
CA MET A 12 -15.02 -7.22 -5.38
C MET A 12 -15.77 -5.90 -5.30
N ALA A 13 -15.72 -5.06 -6.34
CA ALA A 13 -16.49 -3.82 -6.39
C ALA A 13 -17.99 -4.09 -6.30
N THR A 14 -18.49 -5.12 -7.00
CA THR A 14 -19.88 -5.55 -6.93
C THR A 14 -20.28 -5.99 -5.53
N HIS A 15 -19.41 -6.72 -4.82
CA HIS A 15 -19.69 -7.17 -3.45
C HIS A 15 -19.72 -6.04 -2.43
N LEU A 16 -18.89 -5.03 -2.62
CA LEU A 16 -18.85 -3.83 -1.75
C LEU A 16 -19.91 -2.79 -2.14
N GLY A 17 -20.62 -3.00 -3.25
CA GLY A 17 -21.58 -2.03 -3.78
C GLY A 17 -20.92 -0.76 -4.33
N TRP A 18 -19.63 -0.81 -4.66
CA TRP A 18 -18.89 0.33 -5.17
C TRP A 18 -19.19 0.57 -6.65
N THR A 19 -19.34 1.83 -7.00
CA THR A 19 -19.56 2.30 -8.37
C THR A 19 -18.49 3.34 -8.71
N ASP A 20 -18.36 3.66 -10.00
CA ASP A 20 -17.45 4.72 -10.49
C ASP A 20 -17.78 6.11 -9.94
N THR A 21 -18.92 6.24 -9.27
CA THR A 21 -19.46 7.44 -8.66
C THR A 21 -19.63 7.33 -7.15
N SER A 22 -19.22 6.20 -6.54
CA SER A 22 -19.29 6.05 -5.09
C SER A 22 -18.19 6.87 -4.42
N ASP A 23 -18.48 7.38 -3.22
CA ASP A 23 -17.57 8.25 -2.48
C ASP A 23 -16.21 7.55 -2.23
N GLU A 24 -16.20 6.23 -2.01
CA GLU A 24 -14.97 5.47 -1.81
C GLU A 24 -14.05 5.49 -3.04
N ILE A 25 -14.63 5.42 -4.24
CA ILE A 25 -13.86 5.45 -5.48
C ILE A 25 -13.40 6.88 -5.78
N LEU A 26 -14.25 7.88 -5.55
CA LEU A 26 -13.87 9.28 -5.73
C LEU A 26 -12.72 9.68 -4.80
N LEU A 27 -12.83 9.33 -3.50
CA LEU A 27 -11.75 9.55 -2.53
C LEU A 27 -10.47 8.81 -2.93
N THR A 28 -10.58 7.56 -3.40
CA THR A 28 -9.41 6.81 -3.90
C THR A 28 -8.72 7.53 -5.07
N VAL A 29 -9.49 8.15 -5.96
CA VAL A 29 -8.94 8.94 -7.07
C VAL A 29 -8.23 10.19 -6.53
N GLU A 30 -8.83 10.91 -5.58
CA GLU A 30 -8.22 12.08 -4.95
C GLU A 30 -6.91 11.73 -4.23
N ASP A 31 -6.92 10.68 -3.39
CA ASP A 31 -5.72 10.18 -2.70
C ASP A 31 -4.62 9.78 -3.69
N THR A 32 -4.98 9.20 -4.84
CA THR A 32 -4.01 8.85 -5.89
C THR A 32 -3.35 10.09 -6.47
N LEU A 33 -4.14 11.13 -6.77
CA LEU A 33 -3.64 12.38 -7.32
C LEU A 33 -2.72 13.07 -6.29
N GLU A 34 -3.09 13.06 -5.02
CA GLU A 34 -2.27 13.61 -3.94
C GLU A 34 -0.92 12.88 -3.82
N VAL A 35 -0.92 11.54 -3.80
CA VAL A 35 0.32 10.74 -3.72
C VAL A 35 1.25 11.00 -4.89
N LEU A 36 0.70 11.24 -6.09
CA LEU A 36 1.47 11.54 -7.30
C LEU A 36 1.77 13.04 -7.47
N GLY A 37 1.29 13.91 -6.57
CA GLY A 37 1.47 15.35 -6.66
C GLY A 37 0.78 15.99 -7.87
N LEU A 38 -0.32 15.41 -8.35
CA LEU A 38 -1.09 15.87 -9.51
C LEU A 38 -2.32 16.65 -9.06
N ALA A 39 -2.69 17.71 -9.77
CA ALA A 39 -3.93 18.44 -9.50
C ALA A 39 -5.14 17.80 -10.20
N LEU A 40 -4.93 17.27 -11.41
CA LEU A 40 -5.94 16.59 -12.21
C LEU A 40 -5.36 15.30 -12.82
N GLU A 41 -6.24 14.34 -13.14
CA GLU A 41 -5.84 13.11 -13.85
C GLU A 41 -5.12 13.41 -15.18
N ALA A 42 -5.54 14.49 -15.86
CA ALA A 42 -4.99 14.91 -17.14
C ALA A 42 -3.55 15.43 -17.06
N ASP A 43 -3.09 15.79 -15.86
CA ASP A 43 -1.72 16.27 -15.63
C ASP A 43 -0.71 15.11 -15.60
N SER A 44 -1.18 13.87 -15.51
CA SER A 44 -0.32 12.69 -15.52
C SER A 44 0.32 12.46 -16.88
N THR A 45 1.66 12.47 -16.92
CA THR A 45 2.44 12.05 -18.09
C THR A 45 2.76 10.56 -18.11
N ASP A 46 2.50 9.86 -17.00
CA ASP A 46 2.71 8.41 -16.86
C ASP A 46 1.40 7.71 -16.43
N PRO A 47 0.61 7.24 -17.42
CA PRO A 47 -0.62 6.50 -17.16
C PRO A 47 -0.39 5.17 -16.41
N VAL A 48 0.83 4.61 -16.47
CA VAL A 48 1.16 3.37 -15.77
C VAL A 48 1.32 3.65 -14.29
N ALA A 49 2.05 4.71 -13.93
CA ALA A 49 2.18 5.19 -12.55
C ALA A 49 0.80 5.50 -11.94
N LEU A 50 -0.03 6.27 -12.67
CA LEU A 50 -1.37 6.65 -12.22
C LEU A 50 -2.22 5.41 -11.89
N LYS A 51 -2.23 4.42 -12.78
CA LYS A 51 -3.02 3.19 -12.58
C LYS A 51 -2.44 2.30 -11.49
N ALA A 52 -1.12 2.18 -11.38
CA ALA A 52 -0.48 1.34 -10.38
C ALA A 52 -0.75 1.86 -8.95
N VAL A 53 -0.56 3.16 -8.72
CA VAL A 53 -0.82 3.78 -7.42
C VAL A 53 -2.32 3.74 -7.10
N ALA A 54 -3.19 4.03 -8.07
CA ALA A 54 -4.63 3.94 -7.85
C ALA A 54 -5.10 2.54 -7.45
N ARG A 55 -4.57 1.49 -8.09
CA ARG A 55 -4.87 0.10 -7.71
C ARG A 55 -4.45 -0.18 -6.27
N TYR A 56 -3.24 0.26 -5.91
CA TYR A 56 -2.73 0.07 -4.56
C TYR A 56 -3.65 0.71 -3.51
N ILE A 57 -4.00 1.98 -3.68
CA ILE A 57 -4.86 2.71 -2.75
C ILE A 57 -6.26 2.09 -2.70
N ALA A 58 -6.82 1.70 -3.85
CA ALA A 58 -8.10 1.00 -3.90
C ALA A 58 -8.10 -0.28 -3.05
N TRP A 59 -7.05 -1.11 -3.14
CA TRP A 59 -6.94 -2.33 -2.35
C TRP A 59 -6.69 -2.07 -0.85
N VAL A 60 -6.02 -0.96 -0.50
CA VAL A 60 -5.93 -0.50 0.90
C VAL A 60 -7.34 -0.21 1.42
N ASN A 61 -8.13 0.56 0.66
CA ASN A 61 -9.50 0.93 1.04
C ASN A 61 -10.43 -0.29 1.12
N VAL A 62 -10.29 -1.26 0.20
CA VAL A 62 -11.00 -2.55 0.27
C VAL A 62 -10.65 -3.29 1.56
N CYS A 63 -9.36 -3.39 1.90
CA CYS A 63 -8.94 -4.07 3.14
C CYS A 63 -9.49 -3.37 4.39
N ASN A 64 -9.50 -2.03 4.40
CA ASN A 64 -10.05 -1.24 5.50
C ASN A 64 -11.55 -1.47 5.65
N ASN A 65 -12.31 -1.41 4.55
CA ASN A 65 -13.76 -1.64 4.55
C ASN A 65 -14.10 -3.06 5.05
N LEU A 66 -13.44 -4.09 4.52
CA LEU A 66 -13.62 -5.48 4.96
C LEU A 66 -13.18 -5.71 6.42
N SER A 67 -12.29 -4.88 6.96
CA SER A 67 -11.88 -4.94 8.36
C SER A 67 -12.86 -4.28 9.33
N MET A 68 -13.68 -3.33 8.85
CA MET A 68 -14.69 -2.63 9.65
C MET A 68 -16.01 -3.41 9.78
N ASP A 69 -16.27 -4.38 8.91
CA ASP A 69 -17.45 -5.25 8.91
C ASP A 69 -17.46 -6.32 10.05
N TYR A 70 -17.14 -5.90 11.28
CA TYR A 70 -16.67 -6.79 12.34
C TYR A 70 -17.72 -7.74 12.93
N ASP A 71 -19.04 -7.56 12.78
CA ASP A 71 -20.00 -8.57 13.26
C ASP A 71 -21.43 -8.39 12.72
N TYR A 72 -21.79 -9.06 11.62
CA TYR A 72 -23.18 -9.43 11.32
C TYR A 72 -23.17 -10.77 10.59
N LYS A 73 -23.49 -11.86 11.30
CA LYS A 73 -23.85 -13.13 10.67
C LYS A 73 -25.19 -12.95 9.97
N SER A 74 -25.16 -12.82 8.65
CA SER A 74 -26.35 -13.00 7.82
C SER A 74 -26.17 -14.30 7.04
N ASP A 75 -26.92 -15.32 7.47
CA ASP A 75 -27.14 -16.58 6.76
C ASP A 75 -27.46 -16.31 5.29
N LYS A 76 -26.63 -16.83 4.35
CA LYS A 76 -27.07 -17.69 3.24
C LYS A 76 -26.11 -17.85 2.06
N GLU A 77 -24.94 -17.21 2.04
CA GLU A 77 -23.94 -17.51 1.00
C GLU A 77 -22.52 -17.58 1.59
N SER A 78 -22.04 -18.82 1.74
CA SER A 78 -20.75 -19.13 2.36
C SER A 78 -19.59 -19.02 1.38
N PHE A 79 -19.41 -17.86 0.72
CA PHE A 79 -18.04 -17.47 0.39
C PHE A 79 -17.43 -17.00 1.71
N SER A 80 -16.51 -17.81 2.25
CA SER A 80 -15.98 -17.55 3.59
C SER A 80 -15.36 -16.15 3.58
N ARG A 81 -15.86 -15.21 4.39
CA ARG A 81 -15.34 -13.83 4.47
C ARG A 81 -13.81 -13.78 4.65
N SER A 82 -13.27 -14.78 5.34
CA SER A 82 -11.82 -15.00 5.46
C SER A 82 -11.11 -15.22 4.13
N GLN A 83 -11.75 -15.83 3.14
CA GLN A 83 -11.25 -15.97 1.77
C GLN A 83 -11.30 -14.65 1.02
N MET A 84 -12.36 -13.84 1.17
CA MET A 84 -12.43 -12.51 0.56
C MET A 84 -11.35 -11.59 1.13
N PHE A 85 -11.19 -11.56 2.45
CA PHE A 85 -10.15 -10.77 3.10
C PHE A 85 -8.73 -11.27 2.77
N LYS A 86 -8.53 -12.60 2.70
CA LYS A 86 -7.27 -13.18 2.24
C LYS A 86 -6.96 -12.77 0.80
N HIS A 87 -7.93 -12.85 -0.09
CA HIS A 87 -7.78 -12.43 -1.48
C HIS A 87 -7.46 -10.93 -1.58
N ALA A 88 -8.19 -10.08 -0.85
CA ALA A 88 -7.92 -8.64 -0.79
C ALA A 88 -6.49 -8.34 -0.32
N LYS A 89 -5.98 -9.07 0.69
CA LYS A 89 -4.59 -8.96 1.14
C LYS A 89 -3.58 -9.41 0.09
N GLU A 90 -3.85 -10.49 -0.64
CA GLU A 90 -2.99 -10.95 -1.74
C GLU A 90 -2.93 -9.94 -2.89
N MET A 91 -4.07 -9.32 -3.22
CA MET A 91 -4.15 -8.28 -4.25
C MET A 91 -3.50 -6.97 -3.78
N LEU A 92 -3.63 -6.63 -2.50
CA LEU A 92 -2.91 -5.51 -1.89
C LEU A 92 -1.39 -5.71 -1.99
N ALA A 93 -0.87 -6.89 -1.65
CA ALA A 93 0.57 -7.16 -1.73
C ALA A 93 1.09 -7.08 -3.19
N THR A 94 0.32 -7.60 -4.13
CA THR A 94 0.65 -7.52 -5.57
C THR A 94 0.67 -6.07 -6.04
N SER A 95 -0.40 -5.31 -5.78
CA SER A 95 -0.51 -3.91 -6.19
C SER A 95 0.50 -2.99 -5.49
N MET A 96 0.86 -3.27 -4.24
CA MET A 96 1.95 -2.57 -3.55
C MET A 96 3.29 -2.78 -4.26
N THR A 97 3.60 -4.01 -4.66
CA THR A 97 4.83 -4.31 -5.40
C THR A 97 4.88 -3.57 -6.73
N GLU A 98 3.75 -3.49 -7.42
CA GLU A 98 3.61 -2.72 -8.65
C GLU A 98 3.77 -1.22 -8.42
N ALA A 99 3.14 -0.66 -7.38
CA ALA A 99 3.16 0.77 -7.10
C ALA A 99 4.47 1.27 -6.45
N LEU A 100 5.27 0.37 -5.88
CA LEU A 100 6.48 0.69 -5.11
C LEU A 100 7.44 1.71 -5.77
N PRO A 101 7.71 1.67 -7.09
CA PRO A 101 8.60 2.64 -7.73
C PRO A 101 8.10 4.09 -7.60
N TRP A 102 6.79 4.30 -7.52
CA TRP A 102 6.14 5.61 -7.52
C TRP A 102 5.66 6.05 -6.13
N LEU A 103 5.64 5.14 -5.15
CA LEU A 103 5.30 5.45 -3.76
C LEU A 103 6.49 6.07 -2.98
N SER A 104 7.67 6.17 -3.59
CA SER A 104 8.89 6.64 -2.93
C SER A 104 8.98 8.18 -2.85
N THR A 105 8.11 8.79 -2.04
CA THR A 105 8.40 10.10 -1.42
C THR A 105 9.29 9.97 -0.18
N ALA A 106 9.55 8.75 0.30
CA ALA A 106 10.61 8.49 1.25
C ALA A 106 11.95 8.54 0.53
N GLN A 107 12.62 9.69 0.59
CA GLN A 107 14.08 9.71 0.59
C GLN A 107 14.52 8.79 1.72
N ILE A 108 14.81 7.52 1.42
CA ILE A 108 15.60 6.69 2.31
C ILE A 108 17.02 7.25 2.18
N GLU A 109 17.31 8.33 2.92
CA GLU A 109 18.68 8.61 3.31
C GLU A 109 19.11 7.39 4.13
N ILE A 110 19.77 6.44 3.45
CA ILE A 110 20.60 5.45 4.10
C ILE A 110 21.74 6.26 4.71
N GLY A 111 21.52 6.78 5.92
CA GLY A 111 22.60 7.30 6.73
C GLY A 111 23.62 6.17 6.83
N GLU A 112 24.82 6.41 6.30
CA GLU A 112 25.94 5.49 6.47
C GLU A 112 26.06 5.17 7.96
N PHE A 113 25.82 3.90 8.33
CA PHE A 113 26.20 3.41 9.65
C PHE A 113 27.73 3.33 9.68
N THR A 114 28.37 4.43 10.04
CA THR A 114 29.77 4.42 10.45
C THR A 114 29.83 3.80 11.84
N PHE A 115 30.32 2.57 11.92
CA PHE A 115 30.69 1.96 13.20
C PHE A 115 31.91 2.71 13.73
N VAL A 116 31.67 3.70 14.58
CA VAL A 116 32.73 4.35 15.36
C VAL A 116 33.04 3.48 16.56
N GLU A 117 34.25 2.93 16.51
CA GLU A 117 35.11 2.40 17.57
C GLU A 117 34.61 1.22 18.41
N ASP A 118 35.37 0.12 18.28
CA ASP A 118 35.37 -1.04 19.17
C ASP A 118 35.81 -0.61 20.59
N PRO A 119 34.95 -0.72 21.62
CA PRO A 119 35.32 -0.37 22.99
C PRO A 119 36.27 -1.39 23.65
N TYR A 120 36.66 -2.47 22.96
CA TYR A 120 37.54 -3.52 23.45
C TYR A 120 38.87 -3.61 22.67
N ILE A 121 39.49 -2.46 22.35
CA ILE A 121 40.91 -2.48 22.00
C ILE A 121 41.67 -3.02 23.21
N GLU A 122 42.26 -4.22 23.05
CA GLU A 122 43.18 -4.79 24.02
C GLU A 122 44.32 -3.80 24.24
N THR A 123 44.29 -3.07 25.34
CA THR A 123 45.45 -2.32 25.80
C THR A 123 46.54 -3.32 26.14
N GLU A 124 47.60 -3.36 25.34
CA GLU A 124 48.81 -4.13 25.64
C GLU A 124 49.24 -3.82 27.08
N LEU A 125 49.22 -4.85 27.93
CA LEU A 125 49.77 -4.79 29.27
C LEU A 125 51.26 -4.43 29.15
N THR A 126 51.60 -3.22 29.57
CA THR A 126 52.99 -2.77 29.65
C THR A 126 53.79 -3.75 30.53
N GLU A 127 54.82 -4.32 29.92
CA GLU A 127 55.77 -5.23 30.55
C GLU A 127 56.40 -4.54 31.77
N PHE A 128 56.23 -5.12 32.96
CA PHE A 128 56.95 -4.69 34.16
C PHE A 128 58.41 -5.15 34.03
N GLU A 129 59.33 -4.22 33.77
CA GLU A 129 60.77 -4.46 33.89
C GLU A 129 61.12 -4.80 35.37
N LEU A 130 61.81 -5.93 35.57
CA LEU A 130 62.45 -6.36 36.83
C LEU A 130 63.97 -6.35 36.66
#